data_AF-A0A350UJZ9-F1
#
_entry.id   AF-A0A350UJZ9-F1
#
_cell.length_a   1.000
_cell.length_b   1.000
_cell.length_c   1.000
_cell.angle_alpha   90.00
_cell.angle_beta   90.00
_cell.angle_gamma   90.00
#
_symmetry.space_group_name_H-M   'P 1'
#
loop_
_entity.id
_entity.type
_entity.pdbx_description
1 polymer ?
#
loop_
_entity_poly.entity_id
_entity_poly.type
_entity_poly.pdbx_seq_one_letter_code
_entity_poly.pdbx_strand_id
1 'polypeptide(L)'
;MPSKFQVTQRPHGAACILAIEGFLDAHTAPEFEKAIEQAVQAGNVRLVVDCARLTYISSAGLGVFMSFLEDVRERGGDLKVAALDANVYQVFEVLGFPALLDIEPTVEDAVTRFEGA
;
A
#
# COMPACT_ATOMS: atom_id res chain seq x y z
N MET A 1 -19.17 -3.54 -16.78
CA MET A 1 -19.09 -4.13 -15.43
C MET A 1 -17.99 -3.38 -14.70
N PRO A 2 -18.19 -2.83 -13.49
CA PRO A 2 -17.07 -2.26 -12.75
C PRO A 2 -16.04 -3.38 -12.54
N SER A 3 -14.78 -3.10 -12.89
CA SER A 3 -13.70 -4.08 -12.80
C SER A 3 -13.53 -4.53 -11.36
N LYS A 4 -13.51 -5.84 -11.13
CA LYS A 4 -13.31 -6.46 -9.82
C LYS A 4 -12.00 -5.93 -9.22
N PHE A 5 -12.05 -5.39 -8.00
CA PHE A 5 -10.83 -5.10 -7.23
C PHE A 5 -10.07 -6.41 -6.99
N GLN A 6 -8.75 -6.36 -7.10
CA GLN A 6 -7.89 -7.51 -6.87
C GLN A 6 -6.65 -7.08 -6.11
N VAL A 7 -6.24 -7.95 -5.18
CA VAL A 7 -4.98 -7.83 -4.46
C VAL A 7 -4.18 -9.11 -4.63
N THR A 8 -2.92 -8.97 -5.00
CA THR A 8 -1.99 -10.10 -5.14
C THR A 8 -0.75 -9.85 -4.28
N GLN A 9 -0.26 -10.90 -3.64
CA GLN A 9 0.91 -10.83 -2.76
C GLN A 9 2.07 -11.59 -3.37
N ARG A 10 3.26 -11.00 -3.34
CA ARG A 10 4.49 -11.67 -3.76
C ARG A 10 5.68 -11.20 -2.92
N PRO A 11 6.59 -12.10 -2.52
CA PRO A 11 7.86 -11.70 -1.93
C PRO A 11 8.75 -11.03 -2.99
N HIS A 12 9.47 -9.98 -2.60
CA HIS A 12 10.48 -9.34 -3.44
C HIS A 12 11.59 -8.74 -2.58
N GLY A 13 12.80 -9.29 -2.70
CA GLY A 13 13.93 -8.91 -1.84
C GLY A 13 13.58 -9.15 -0.36
N ALA A 14 13.71 -8.10 0.45
CA ALA A 14 13.40 -8.14 1.87
C ALA A 14 11.95 -7.69 2.22
N ALA A 15 11.10 -7.44 1.23
CA ALA A 15 9.74 -6.93 1.43
C ALA A 15 8.67 -7.86 0.81
N CYS A 16 7.44 -7.74 1.33
CA CYS A 16 6.25 -8.30 0.71
C CYS A 16 5.55 -7.23 -0.11
N ILE A 17 5.32 -7.52 -1.40
CA ILE A 17 4.65 -6.61 -2.33
C ILE A 17 3.18 -6.99 -2.40
N LEU A 18 2.30 -6.03 -2.08
CA LEU A 18 0.86 -6.11 -2.28
C LEU A 18 0.48 -5.30 -3.52
N ALA A 19 0.31 -5.97 -4.66
CA ALA A 19 -0.13 -5.30 -5.88
C ALA A 19 -1.66 -5.24 -5.92
N ILE A 20 -2.19 -4.02 -6.00
CA ILE A 20 -3.62 -3.73 -6.03
C ILE A 20 -4.06 -3.21 -7.40
N GLU A 21 -5.23 -3.67 -7.84
CA GLU A 21 -5.79 -3.35 -9.15
C GLU A 21 -7.27 -2.95 -9.03
N GLY A 22 -7.67 -1.89 -9.74
CA GLY A 22 -9.06 -1.41 -9.79
C GLY A 22 -9.32 -0.20 -8.89
N PHE A 23 -10.40 -0.26 -8.11
CA PHE A 23 -10.87 0.86 -7.28
C PHE A 23 -10.78 0.49 -5.81
N LEU A 24 -10.15 1.35 -4.99
CA LEU A 24 -10.08 1.17 -3.55
C LEU A 24 -11.04 2.15 -2.85
N ASP A 25 -12.21 1.67 -2.48
CA ASP A 25 -13.28 2.45 -1.85
C ASP A 25 -13.87 1.72 -0.62
N ALA A 26 -14.99 2.20 -0.07
CA ALA A 26 -15.60 1.62 1.11
C ALA A 26 -16.08 0.16 0.93
N HIS A 27 -16.31 -0.28 -0.32
CA HIS A 27 -16.73 -1.65 -0.62
C HIS A 27 -15.53 -2.59 -0.78
N THR A 28 -14.40 -2.08 -1.27
CA THR A 28 -13.19 -2.89 -1.55
C THR A 28 -12.11 -2.76 -0.48
N ALA A 29 -12.19 -1.75 0.38
CA ALA A 29 -11.30 -1.56 1.52
C ALA A 29 -11.20 -2.80 2.43
N PRO A 30 -12.30 -3.52 2.78
CA PRO A 30 -12.20 -4.73 3.60
C PRO A 30 -11.37 -5.86 2.95
N GLU A 31 -11.34 -5.93 1.61
CA GLU A 31 -10.53 -6.92 0.89
C GLU A 31 -9.04 -6.58 0.96
N PHE A 32 -8.71 -5.28 0.85
CA PHE A 32 -7.34 -4.79 1.00
C PHE A 32 -6.83 -4.91 2.44
N GLU A 33 -7.64 -4.53 3.42
CA GLU A 33 -7.38 -4.68 4.86
C GLU A 33 -7.03 -6.13 5.20
N LYS A 34 -7.88 -7.07 4.80
CA LYS A 34 -7.63 -8.50 5.01
C LYS A 34 -6.31 -8.97 4.38
N ALA A 35 -5.94 -8.45 3.22
CA ALA A 35 -4.69 -8.82 2.57
C ALA A 35 -3.47 -8.30 3.35
N ILE A 36 -3.51 -7.06 3.85
CA ILE A 36 -2.44 -6.52 4.71
C ILE A 36 -2.37 -7.32 6.01
N GLU A 37 -3.50 -7.58 6.68
CA GLU A 37 -3.53 -8.40 7.90
C GLU A 37 -2.87 -9.75 7.69
N GLN A 38 -3.17 -10.44 6.59
CA GLN A 38 -2.56 -11.72 6.26
C GLN A 38 -1.05 -11.62 6.08
N ALA A 39 -0.57 -10.57 5.40
CA ALA A 39 0.86 -10.35 5.22
C ALA A 39 1.57 -10.11 6.56
N VAL A 40 0.98 -9.28 7.43
CA VAL A 40 1.50 -8.98 8.77
C VAL A 40 1.47 -10.22 9.68
N GLN A 41 0.38 -10.98 9.68
CA GLN A 41 0.26 -12.24 10.45
C GLN A 41 1.25 -13.31 9.98
N ALA A 42 1.63 -13.31 8.70
CA ALA A 42 2.69 -14.16 8.17
C ALA A 42 4.12 -13.70 8.58
N GLY A 43 4.24 -12.63 9.37
CA GLY A 43 5.51 -12.10 9.87
C GLY A 43 6.17 -11.08 8.94
N ASN A 44 5.51 -10.66 7.86
CA ASN A 44 6.04 -9.61 7.00
C ASN A 44 5.85 -8.24 7.66
N VAL A 45 6.95 -7.59 8.01
CA VAL A 45 6.95 -6.23 8.58
C VAL A 45 7.47 -5.18 7.57
N ARG A 46 7.94 -5.59 6.40
CA ARG A 46 8.34 -4.70 5.31
C ARG A 46 7.35 -4.85 4.19
N LEU A 47 6.43 -3.91 4.06
CA LEU A 47 5.34 -3.98 3.08
C LEU A 47 5.48 -2.87 2.05
N VAL A 48 5.30 -3.23 0.77
CA VAL A 48 5.18 -2.27 -0.33
C VAL A 48 3.84 -2.49 -1.00
N VAL A 49 3.04 -1.43 -1.13
CA VAL A 49 1.79 -1.47 -1.88
C VAL A 49 2.05 -0.94 -3.28
N ASP A 50 1.97 -1.83 -4.27
CA ASP A 50 2.12 -1.51 -5.69
C ASP A 50 0.77 -1.05 -6.26
N CYS A 51 0.70 0.24 -6.54
CA CYS A 51 -0.50 0.93 -7.01
C CYS A 51 -0.51 1.16 -8.53
N ALA A 52 0.38 0.51 -9.30
CA ALA A 52 0.50 0.74 -10.74
C ALA A 52 -0.81 0.51 -11.53
N ARG A 53 -1.72 -0.31 -10.98
CA ARG A 53 -3.04 -0.61 -11.57
C ARG A 53 -4.20 -0.11 -10.71
N LEU A 54 -3.93 0.74 -9.73
CA LEU A 54 -4.94 1.43 -8.94
C LEU A 54 -5.46 2.64 -9.72
N THR A 55 -6.75 2.65 -10.02
CA THR A 55 -7.38 3.71 -10.83
C THR A 55 -8.02 4.79 -9.95
N TYR A 56 -8.35 4.47 -8.71
CA TYR A 56 -9.06 5.37 -7.80
C TYR A 56 -8.90 4.93 -6.35
N ILE A 57 -8.88 5.92 -5.44
CA ILE A 57 -8.93 5.70 -4.01
C ILE A 57 -9.90 6.67 -3.33
N SER A 58 -10.63 6.22 -2.31
CA SER A 58 -11.45 7.06 -1.42
C SER A 58 -10.88 7.11 0.00
N SER A 59 -11.51 7.92 0.87
CA SER A 59 -11.13 8.02 2.29
C SER A 59 -11.12 6.69 3.04
N ALA A 60 -11.99 5.74 2.66
CA ALA A 60 -12.01 4.41 3.26
C ALA A 60 -10.72 3.64 2.95
N GLY A 61 -10.26 3.68 1.69
CA GLY A 61 -9.00 3.05 1.28
C GLY A 61 -7.80 3.64 2.02
N LEU A 62 -7.74 4.96 2.11
CA LEU A 62 -6.71 5.69 2.83
C LEU A 62 -6.71 5.40 4.34
N GLY A 63 -7.88 5.19 4.92
CA GLY A 63 -8.01 4.75 6.31
C GLY A 63 -7.29 3.43 6.56
N VAL A 64 -7.39 2.46 5.63
CA VAL A 64 -6.66 1.18 5.73
C VAL A 64 -5.15 1.40 5.75
N PHE A 65 -4.61 2.25 4.87
CA PHE A 65 -3.17 2.56 4.90
C PHE A 65 -2.72 3.11 6.26
N MET A 66 -3.49 4.04 6.84
CA MET A 66 -3.16 4.63 8.13
C MET A 66 -3.24 3.63 9.28
N SER A 67 -4.28 2.78 9.30
CA SER A 67 -4.46 1.76 10.34
C SER A 67 -3.30 0.76 10.38
N PHE A 68 -2.79 0.34 9.24
CA PHE A 68 -1.67 -0.62 9.19
C PHE A 68 -0.29 0.03 9.24
N LEU A 69 -0.17 1.31 8.90
CA LEU A 69 1.10 2.01 9.00
C LEU A 69 1.63 2.00 10.44
N GLU A 70 0.76 2.31 11.41
CA GLU A 70 1.12 2.31 12.82
C GLU A 70 1.44 0.90 13.33
N ASP A 71 0.56 -0.09 13.08
CA ASP A 71 0.76 -1.48 13.52
C ASP A 71 2.06 -2.10 12.95
N VAL A 72 2.37 -1.86 11.68
CA VAL A 72 3.60 -2.39 11.06
C VAL A 72 4.85 -1.71 11.63
N ARG A 73 4.79 -0.40 11.91
CA ARG A 73 5.90 0.34 12.52
C ARG A 73 6.16 -0.09 13.96
N GLU A 74 5.12 -0.33 14.75
CA GLU A 74 5.26 -0.86 16.11
C GLU A 74 5.94 -2.25 16.14
N ARG A 75 5.80 -3.02 15.06
CA ARG A 75 6.46 -4.31 14.86
C ARG A 75 7.90 -4.20 14.34
N GLY A 76 8.46 -3.00 14.25
CA GLY A 76 9.83 -2.74 13.78
C GLY A 76 9.97 -2.75 12.25
N GLY A 77 8.86 -2.56 11.55
CA GLY A 77 8.79 -2.52 10.10
C GLY A 77 8.39 -1.15 9.54
N ASP A 78 7.96 -1.14 8.28
CA ASP A 78 7.34 0.03 7.67
C ASP A 78 6.45 -0.37 6.48
N LEU A 79 5.53 0.52 6.12
CA LEU A 79 4.66 0.37 4.95
C LEU A 79 4.97 1.50 3.97
N LYS A 80 5.27 1.13 2.72
CA LYS A 80 5.59 2.07 1.64
C LYS A 80 4.62 1.90 0.48
N VAL A 81 4.48 2.94 -0.34
CA VAL A 81 3.61 2.95 -1.52
C VAL A 81 4.48 3.14 -2.76
N ALA A 82 4.15 2.42 -3.83
CA ALA A 82 4.86 2.48 -5.09
C ALA A 82 3.91 2.72 -6.26
N ALA A 83 4.42 3.38 -7.30
CA ALA A 83 3.79 3.47 -8.62
C ALA A 83 2.36 4.04 -8.62
N LEU A 84 2.11 5.10 -7.85
CA LEU A 84 0.86 5.85 -7.94
C LEU A 84 0.77 6.60 -9.28
N ASP A 85 -0.36 6.46 -9.98
CA ASP A 85 -0.71 7.38 -11.06
C ASP A 85 -0.95 8.80 -10.50
N ALA A 86 -0.77 9.83 -11.34
CA ALA A 86 -0.91 11.24 -10.97
C ALA A 86 -2.26 11.55 -10.30
N ASN A 87 -3.36 10.94 -10.76
CA ASN A 87 -4.69 11.18 -10.19
C ASN A 87 -4.78 10.67 -8.73
N VAL A 88 -4.23 9.49 -8.47
CA VAL A 88 -4.24 8.89 -7.13
C VAL A 88 -3.24 9.61 -6.24
N TYR A 89 -2.06 9.95 -6.77
CA TYR A 89 -1.05 10.73 -6.04
C TYR A 89 -1.60 12.08 -5.57
N GLN A 90 -2.37 12.79 -6.40
CA GLN A 90 -3.00 14.06 -6.01
C GLN A 90 -3.94 13.89 -4.81
N VAL A 91 -4.67 12.76 -4.72
CA VAL A 91 -5.53 12.47 -3.56
C VAL A 91 -4.69 12.25 -2.29
N PHE A 92 -3.57 11.52 -2.41
CA PHE A 92 -2.63 11.34 -1.30
C PHE A 92 -2.01 12.68 -0.85
N GLU A 93 -1.59 13.50 -1.80
CA GLU A 93 -0.95 14.81 -1.57
C GLU A 93 -1.89 15.77 -0.84
N VAL A 94 -3.13 15.92 -1.31
CA VAL A 94 -4.14 16.79 -0.69
C VAL A 94 -4.41 16.41 0.76
N LEU A 95 -4.27 15.12 1.09
CA LEU A 95 -4.51 14.58 2.42
C LEU A 95 -3.24 14.47 3.28
N GLY A 96 -2.08 14.90 2.76
CA GLY A 96 -0.82 14.96 3.50
C GLY A 96 -0.13 13.61 3.69
N PHE A 97 -0.53 12.56 2.95
CA PHE A 97 0.08 11.24 3.04
C PHE A 97 1.58 11.19 2.69
N PRO A 98 2.11 12.00 1.75
CA PRO A 98 3.55 12.03 1.47
C PRO A 98 4.42 12.45 2.67
N ALA A 99 3.85 13.05 3.72
CA ALA A 99 4.58 13.36 4.96
C ALA A 99 4.62 12.18 5.95
N LEU A 100 3.82 11.15 5.72
CA LEU A 100 3.61 10.01 6.63
C LEU A 100 4.12 8.69 6.05
N LEU A 101 4.02 8.53 4.73
CA LEU A 101 4.41 7.36 3.97
C LEU A 101 5.52 7.71 2.98
N ASP A 102 6.47 6.80 2.80
CA ASP A 102 7.35 6.85 1.65
C ASP A 102 6.56 6.41 0.40
N ILE A 103 6.45 7.33 -0.55
CA ILE A 103 5.78 7.12 -1.83
C ILE A 103 6.84 7.21 -2.92
N GLU A 104 7.13 6.08 -3.55
CA GLU A 104 8.18 5.98 -4.56
C GLU A 104 7.61 5.73 -5.97
N PRO A 105 8.34 6.12 -7.03
CA PRO A 105 7.87 5.93 -8.41
C PRO A 105 7.77 4.46 -8.81
N THR A 106 8.62 3.59 -8.26
CA THR A 106 8.67 2.16 -8.59
C THR A 106 8.68 1.27 -7.36
N VAL A 107 8.35 -0.01 -7.55
CA VAL A 107 8.42 -1.02 -6.49
C VAL A 107 9.86 -1.19 -6.04
N GLU A 108 10.80 -1.19 -6.99
CA GLU A 108 12.23 -1.31 -6.74
C GLU A 108 12.73 -0.17 -5.84
N ASP A 109 12.37 1.09 -6.14
CA ASP A 109 12.73 2.25 -5.33
C ASP A 109 12.20 2.12 -3.89
N ALA A 110 10.93 1.70 -3.74
CA ALA A 110 10.31 1.48 -2.44
C ALA A 110 11.00 0.36 -1.65
N VAL A 111 11.43 -0.72 -2.32
CA VAL A 111 12.16 -1.81 -1.67
C VAL A 111 13.53 -1.35 -1.19
N THR A 112 14.26 -0.58 -2.00
CA THR A 112 15.58 -0.04 -1.62
C THR A 112 15.50 0.90 -0.40
N ARG A 113 14.37 1.59 -0.18
CA ARG A 113 14.16 2.38 1.04
C ARG A 113 14.16 1.57 2.34
N PHE A 114 13.97 0.25 2.29
CA PHE A 114 14.15 -0.62 3.47
C PHE A 114 15.59 -1.05 3.72
N GLU A 115 16.47 -0.92 2.73
CA GLU A 115 17.88 -1.34 2.83
C GLU A 115 18.77 -0.22 3.36
N GLY A 116 18.30 1.03 3.31
CA GLY A 116 19.03 2.22 3.75
C GLY A 116 18.64 2.77 5.13
N ALA A 117 17.82 2.05 5.91
CA ALA A 117 17.34 2.45 7.23
C ALA A 117 18.09 1.74 8.37
#